data_AF-A0A3M1FRN7-F1
#
_entry.id   AF-A0A3M1FRN7-F1
#
_cell.length_a   1.000
_cell.length_b   1.000
_cell.length_c   1.000
_cell.angle_alpha   90.00
_cell.angle_beta   90.00
_cell.angle_gamma   90.00
#
_symmetry.space_group_name_H-M   'P 1'
#
loop_
_entity.id
_entity.type
_entity.pdbx_description
1 polymer ?
#
loop_
_entity_poly.entity_id
_entity_poly.type
_entity_poly.pdbx_seq_one_letter_code
_entity_poly.pdbx_strand_id
1 'polypeptide(L)' 'MSTPTLTTPTIEVIHKHRSIRAYKPDPIPREMVEAIVAAGQRASTSSNLQLTSVIAVTDPAKRERLAELCGNQD' A
#
# COMPACT_ATOMS: atom_id res chain seq x y z
N MET A 1 21.30 -34.75 -2.41
CA MET A 1 21.21 -33.72 -1.35
C MET A 1 20.12 -32.74 -1.76
N SER A 2 19.02 -32.62 -1.01
CA SER A 2 17.95 -31.67 -1.36
C SER A 2 18.41 -30.25 -1.11
N THR A 3 18.29 -29.38 -2.11
CA THR A 3 18.58 -27.94 -2.01
C THR A 3 17.64 -27.30 -0.98
N PRO A 4 18.13 -26.51 -0.02
CA PRO A 4 17.25 -25.78 0.88
C PRO A 4 16.42 -24.76 0.09
N THR A 5 15.12 -24.73 0.32
CA THR A 5 14.23 -23.72 -0.24
C THR A 5 14.50 -22.39 0.47
N LEU A 6 15.01 -21.39 -0.25
CA LEU A 6 15.23 -20.03 0.25
C LEU A 6 13.91 -19.24 0.28
N THR A 7 12.89 -19.76 0.97
CA THR A 7 11.59 -19.10 1.08
C THR A 7 11.28 -18.74 2.54
N THR A 8 10.67 -17.57 2.71
CA THR A 8 10.08 -17.09 3.96
C THR A 8 8.70 -16.52 3.64
N PRO A 9 7.77 -16.40 4.61
CA PRO A 9 6.47 -15.79 4.36
C PRO A 9 6.56 -14.42 3.67
N THR A 10 7.55 -13.59 4.04
CA THR A 10 7.79 -12.28 3.40
C THR A 10 8.22 -12.42 1.94
N ILE A 11 9.16 -13.32 1.64
CA ILE A 11 9.63 -13.58 0.25
C ILE A 11 8.47 -14.09 -0.61
N GLU A 12 7.61 -14.96 -0.07
CA GLU A 12 6.44 -15.44 -0.79
C GLU A 12 5.44 -14.33 -1.13
N VAL A 13 5.14 -13.45 -0.18
CA VAL A 13 4.23 -12.32 -0.41
C VAL A 13 4.76 -11.41 -1.51
N ILE A 14 6.07 -11.13 -1.53
CA ILE A 14 6.71 -10.34 -2.58
C ILE A 14 6.53 -11.00 -3.96
N HIS A 15 6.78 -12.32 -4.07
CA HIS A 15 6.63 -13.03 -5.35
C HIS A 15 5.17 -13.20 -5.79
N LYS A 16 4.22 -13.21 -4.85
CA LYS A 16 2.78 -13.29 -5.13
C LYS A 16 2.16 -11.93 -5.49
N HIS A 17 2.93 -10.83 -5.52
CA HIS A 17 2.39 -9.50 -5.82
C HIS A 17 1.79 -9.42 -7.24
N ARG A 18 0.61 -8.80 -7.33
CA ARG A 18 -0.01 -8.30 -8.56
C ARG A 18 -0.82 -7.05 -8.21
N SER A 19 -0.91 -6.11 -9.15
CA SER A 19 -1.78 -4.95 -8.99
C SER A 19 -3.25 -5.38 -9.02
N ILE A 20 -4.01 -4.99 -7.99
CA ILE A 20 -5.45 -5.22 -7.90
C ILE A 20 -6.18 -3.96 -8.40
N ARG A 21 -7.30 -4.14 -9.12
CA ARG A 21 -8.11 -3.04 -9.70
C ARG A 21 -9.62 -3.24 -9.52
N ALA A 22 -10.01 -4.19 -8.69
CA ALA A 22 -11.40 -4.44 -8.33
C ALA A 22 -11.43 -4.73 -6.82
N TYR A 23 -12.17 -3.93 -6.08
CA TYR A 23 -12.18 -3.94 -4.62
C TYR A 23 -13.60 -4.17 -4.09
N LYS A 24 -13.68 -4.70 -2.87
CA LYS A 24 -14.95 -4.77 -2.17
C LYS A 24 -15.35 -3.38 -1.65
N PRO A 25 -16.65 -3.11 -1.44
CA PRO A 25 -17.11 -1.83 -0.90
C PRO A 25 -16.77 -1.66 0.59
N ASP A 26 -16.33 -2.72 1.27
CA ASP A 26 -15.98 -2.70 2.69
C ASP A 26 -14.87 -1.68 2.99
N PRO A 27 -15.06 -0.78 3.98
CA PRO A 27 -14.00 0.14 4.39
C PRO A 27 -12.85 -0.61 5.08
N ILE A 28 -11.66 -0.06 4.98
CA ILE A 28 -10.49 -0.54 5.72
C ILE A 28 -10.51 0.06 7.14
N PRO A 29 -10.32 -0.75 8.20
CA PRO A 29 -10.20 -0.22 9.55
C PRO A 29 -9.04 0.76 9.70
N ARG A 30 -9.19 1.78 10.56
CA ARG A 30 -8.21 2.85 10.71
C ARG A 30 -6.84 2.31 11.16
N GLU A 31 -6.84 1.37 12.09
CA GLU A 31 -5.66 0.71 12.63
C GLU A 31 -4.84 -0.01 11.55
N MET A 32 -5.50 -0.53 10.51
CA MET A 32 -4.82 -1.15 9.37
C MET A 32 -4.10 -0.09 8.54
N VAL A 33 -4.72 1.07 8.30
CA VAL A 33 -4.08 2.20 7.60
C VAL A 33 -2.86 2.68 8.38
N GLU A 34 -2.99 2.83 9.70
CA GLU A 34 -1.90 3.25 10.58
C GLU A 34 -0.73 2.25 10.57
N ALA A 35 -1.01 0.94 10.61
CA ALA A 35 0.00 -0.11 10.50
C ALA A 35 0.76 -0.06 9.16
N ILE A 36 0.04 0.16 8.05
CA ILE A 36 0.64 0.27 6.71
C ILE A 36 1.54 1.52 6.62
N VAL A 37 1.07 2.67 7.11
CA VAL A 37 1.85 3.91 7.12
C VAL A 37 3.09 3.76 8.00
N ALA A 38 2.96 3.15 9.18
CA ALA A 38 4.08 2.89 10.09
C ALA A 38 5.13 1.97 9.45
N ALA A 39 4.72 0.95 8.68
CA ALA A 39 5.64 0.12 7.90
C ALA A 39 6.36 0.94 6.82
N GLY A 40 5.64 1.81 6.09
CA GLY A 40 6.23 2.70 5.09
C GLY A 40 7.25 3.67 5.67
N GLN A 41 7.02 4.20 6.88
CA GLN A 41 7.97 5.06 7.60
C GLN A 41 9.30 4.36 7.95
N ARG A 42 9.37 3.02 7.89
CA ARG A 42 10.62 2.28 8.10
C ARG A 42 11.50 2.17 6.85
N ALA A 43 11.04 2.68 5.71
CA ALA A 43 11.87 2.76 4.51
C ALA A 43 13.08 3.68 4.74
N SER A 44 14.23 3.32 4.16
CA SER A 44 15.42 4.18 4.16
C SER A 44 15.09 5.54 3.54
N THR A 45 15.54 6.62 4.18
CA THR A 45 15.41 7.98 3.63
C THR A 45 16.79 8.63 3.56
N SER A 46 17.05 9.38 2.49
CA SER A 46 18.34 10.05 2.32
C SER A 46 18.59 11.00 3.48
N SER A 47 19.74 10.84 4.14
CA SER A 47 20.15 11.65 5.29
C SER A 47 19.10 11.74 6.41
N ASN A 48 18.23 10.73 6.54
CA ASN A 48 17.12 10.69 7.49
C ASN A 48 16.13 11.89 7.39
N LEU A 49 16.04 12.54 6.23
CA LEU A 49 15.27 13.79 6.08
C LEU A 49 13.75 13.59 6.04
N GLN A 50 13.26 12.37 5.80
CA GLN A 50 11.83 12.04 5.82
C GLN A 50 10.95 12.97 4.94
N LEU A 51 11.41 13.26 3.71
CA LEU A 51 10.80 14.23 2.79
C LEU A 51 9.53 13.71 2.07
N THR A 52 8.72 12.89 2.74
CA THR A 52 7.52 12.28 2.17
C THR A 52 6.31 12.57 3.05
N SER A 53 5.21 12.98 2.45
CA SER A 53 3.90 13.05 3.11
C SER A 53 2.93 12.06 2.47
N VAL A 54 2.06 11.47 3.29
CA VAL A 54 0.99 10.57 2.84
C VAL A 54 -0.35 11.20 3.23
N ILE A 55 -1.25 11.35 2.25
CA ILE A 55 -2.58 11.92 2.47
C ILE A 55 -3.63 10.82 2.31
N ALA A 56 -4.29 10.46 3.41
CA ALA A 56 -5.42 9.54 3.38
C ALA A 56 -6.70 10.30 3.00
N VAL A 57 -7.22 10.06 1.80
CA VAL A 57 -8.45 10.70 1.30
C VAL A 57 -9.66 9.85 1.69
N THR A 58 -10.39 10.28 2.71
CA THR A 58 -11.58 9.57 3.23
C THR A 58 -12.91 10.15 2.75
N ASP A 59 -12.89 11.39 2.25
CA ASP A 59 -14.07 12.08 1.72
C ASP A 59 -14.48 11.47 0.35
N PRO A 60 -15.69 10.90 0.23
CA PRO A 60 -16.13 10.25 -1.00
C PRO A 60 -16.13 11.17 -2.22
N ALA A 61 -16.55 12.44 -2.07
CA ALA A 61 -16.60 13.39 -3.17
C ALA A 61 -15.19 13.74 -3.69
N LYS A 62 -14.20 13.80 -2.78
CA LYS A 62 -12.80 13.98 -3.18
C LYS A 62 -12.24 12.74 -3.87
N ARG A 63 -12.65 11.54 -3.45
CA ARG A 63 -12.22 10.29 -4.09
C ARG A 63 -12.75 10.18 -5.53
N GLU A 64 -14.03 10.45 -5.74
CA GLU A 64 -14.65 10.47 -7.07
C GLU A 64 -13.93 11.46 -8.00
N ARG A 65 -13.66 12.69 -7.50
CA ARG A 65 -12.91 13.68 -8.27
C ARG A 65 -11.49 13.20 -8.62
N LEU A 66 -10.82 12.49 -7.72
CA LEU A 66 -9.50 11.92 -7.99
C LEU A 66 -9.57 10.81 -9.04
N ALA A 67 -10.60 9.96 -9.02
CA ALA A 67 -10.83 8.92 -10.02
C ALA A 67 -10.95 9.51 -11.43
N GLU A 68 -11.75 10.57 -11.59
CA GLU A 68 -11.87 11.34 -12.85
C GLU A 68 -10.51 11.87 -13.33
N LEU A 69 -9.76 12.53 -12.45
CA LEU A 69 -8.43 13.08 -12.75
C LEU A 69 -7.41 11.99 -13.10
N CYS A 70 -7.60 10.78 -12.61
CA CYS A 70 -6.77 9.61 -12.92
C CYS A 70 -7.23 8.84 -14.17
N GLY A 71 -8.11 9.41 -15.00
CA GLY A 71 -8.61 8.78 -16.22
C GLY A 71 -9.83 7.90 -16.00
N ASN A 72 -10.75 8.36 -15.14
CA ASN A 72 -11.96 7.65 -14.73
C ASN A 72 -11.66 6.25 -14.14
N GLN A 73 -10.65 6.18 -13.26
CA GLN A 73 -10.27 4.96 -12.55
C GLN A 73 -10.93 4.92 -11.18
N ASP A 74 -12.06 4.24 -11.08
CA ASP A 74 -12.85 4.05 -9.86
C ASP A 74 -12.76 2.61 -9.32
#